data_AF-A0A090GCE3-F1
#
_entry.id   AF-A0A090GCE3-F1
#
_cell.length_a   1.000
_cell.length_b   1.000
_cell.length_c   1.000
_cell.angle_alpha   90.00
_cell.angle_beta   90.00
_cell.angle_gamma   90.00
#
_symmetry.space_group_name_H-M   'P 1'
#
loop_
_entity.id
_entity.type
_entity.pdbx_description
1 polymer ?
#
loop_
_entity_poly.entity_id
_entity_poly.type
_entity_poly.pdbx_seq_one_letter_code
_entity_poly.pdbx_strand_id
1 'polypeptide(L)' 'MSERGAEFFGRWITDNVMRGKVGADILSVAELTAKLFADAKAAGISEEEIEEEVGSAYEAILAAIVGSKDAGKP' A
#
# COMPACT_ATOMS: atom_id res chain seq x y z
N MET A 1 11.20 -16.82 4.41
CA MET A 1 10.45 -15.61 4.75
C MET A 1 9.03 -16.02 5.06
N SER A 2 8.33 -15.30 5.95
CA SER A 2 6.86 -15.36 5.94
C SER A 2 6.37 -14.74 4.61
N GLU A 3 5.11 -14.92 4.22
CA GLU A 3 4.50 -14.14 3.12
C GLU A 3 3.47 -13.14 3.68
N ARG A 4 3.50 -12.94 5.01
CA ARG A 4 2.50 -12.18 5.75
C ARG A 4 2.59 -10.69 5.44
N GLY A 5 3.80 -10.17 5.21
CA GLY A 5 4.02 -8.76 4.84
C GLY A 5 3.39 -8.44 3.49
N ALA A 6 3.65 -9.25 2.48
CA ALA A 6 3.14 -9.15 1.13
C ALA A 6 1.61 -9.39 1.07
N GLU A 7 1.11 -10.39 1.82
CA GLU A 7 -0.34 -10.63 1.92
C GLU A 7 -1.08 -9.42 2.53
N PHE A 8 -0.54 -8.86 3.60
CA PHE A 8 -1.10 -7.66 4.21
C PHE A 8 -1.03 -6.47 3.25
N PHE A 9 0.13 -6.22 2.64
CA PHE A 9 0.34 -5.13 1.69
C PHE A 9 -0.66 -5.20 0.53
N GLY A 10 -0.82 -6.37 -0.11
CA GLY A 10 -1.74 -6.53 -1.24
C GLY A 10 -3.20 -6.25 -0.88
N ARG A 11 -3.65 -6.72 0.30
CA ARG A 11 -5.00 -6.42 0.80
C ARG A 11 -5.16 -4.93 1.12
N TRP A 12 -4.17 -4.36 1.79
CA TRP A 12 -4.19 -2.95 2.19
C TRP A 12 -4.26 -2.01 0.99
N ILE A 13 -3.46 -2.25 -0.06
CA ILE A 13 -3.51 -1.49 -1.32
C ILE A 13 -4.88 -1.60 -1.97
N THR A 14 -5.47 -2.80 -2.01
CA THR A 14 -6.79 -3.00 -2.60
C THR A 14 -7.86 -2.16 -1.87
N ASP A 15 -7.84 -2.16 -0.54
CA ASP A 15 -8.88 -1.50 0.25
C ASP A 15 -8.66 0.01 0.41
N ASN A 16 -7.41 0.48 0.44
CA ASN A 16 -7.07 1.88 0.71
C ASN A 16 -6.74 2.68 -0.55
N VAL A 17 -6.18 2.05 -1.59
CA VAL A 17 -5.73 2.73 -2.82
C VAL A 17 -6.67 2.45 -3.99
N MET A 18 -7.05 1.19 -4.22
CA MET A 18 -7.83 0.79 -5.40
C MET A 18 -9.34 0.96 -5.20
N ARG A 19 -9.87 0.53 -4.05
CA ARG A 19 -11.29 0.65 -3.66
C ARG A 19 -11.55 1.85 -2.75
N GLY A 20 -10.49 2.36 -2.13
CA GLY A 20 -10.54 3.39 -1.11
C GLY A 20 -10.94 4.75 -1.67
N LYS A 21 -11.59 5.55 -0.81
CA LYS A 21 -12.00 6.94 -1.06
C LYS A 21 -10.81 7.91 -1.17
N VAL A 22 -9.73 7.56 -1.87
CA VAL A 22 -8.67 8.53 -2.25
C VAL A 22 -9.25 9.67 -3.10
N GLY A 23 -10.47 9.50 -3.62
CA GLY A 23 -11.25 10.56 -4.28
C GLY A 23 -11.92 11.58 -3.35
N ALA A 24 -11.90 11.42 -2.02
CA ALA A 24 -12.48 12.41 -1.09
C ALA A 24 -11.43 13.35 -0.48
N ASP A 25 -10.23 12.84 -0.18
CA ASP A 25 -9.05 13.61 0.21
C ASP A 25 -7.82 12.99 -0.49
N ILE A 26 -7.14 13.77 -1.32
CA ILE A 26 -5.93 13.33 -2.02
C ILE A 26 -4.81 13.23 -0.99
N LEU A 27 -4.58 12.04 -0.45
CA LEU A 27 -3.39 11.75 0.36
C LEU A 27 -2.16 11.64 -0.55
N SER A 28 -1.06 12.25 -0.13
CA SER A 28 0.24 12.06 -0.76
C SER A 28 0.75 10.63 -0.58
N VAL A 29 1.68 10.19 -1.43
CA VAL A 29 2.30 8.85 -1.30
C VAL A 29 2.94 8.69 0.08
N ALA A 30 3.60 9.73 0.60
CA ALA A 30 4.20 9.72 1.93
C ALA A 30 3.18 9.49 3.06
N GLU A 31 2.01 10.12 2.99
CA GLU A 31 0.92 9.92 3.96
C GLU A 31 0.34 8.51 3.87
N LEU A 32 0.22 7.95 2.65
CA LEU A 32 -0.21 6.57 2.46
C LEU A 32 0.82 5.57 2.99
N THR A 33 2.12 5.82 2.80
CA THR A 33 3.18 4.99 3.38
C THR A 33 3.15 5.02 4.91
N ALA A 34 3.00 6.21 5.51
CA ALA A 34 2.87 6.32 6.96
C ALA A 34 1.62 5.59 7.50
N LYS A 35 0.50 5.69 6.78
CA LYS A 35 -0.74 4.97 7.14
C LYS A 35 -0.57 3.45 7.03
N LEU A 36 0.06 2.96 5.96
CA LEU A 36 0.34 1.53 5.76
C LEU A 36 1.10 0.96 6.97
N PHE A 37 2.17 1.63 7.42
CA PHE A 37 2.98 1.17 8.54
C PHE A 37 2.24 1.26 9.88
N ALA A 38 1.44 2.31 10.10
CA ALA A 38 0.59 2.39 11.28
C ALA A 38 -0.41 1.23 11.36
N ASP A 39 -1.06 0.89 10.23
CA ASP A 39 -2.02 -0.21 10.16
C ASP A 39 -1.34 -1.59 10.26
N ALA A 40 -0.16 -1.75 9.64
CA ALA A 40 0.65 -2.96 9.73
C ALA A 40 1.04 -3.25 11.18
N LYS A 41 1.52 -2.22 11.88
CA LYS A 41 1.88 -2.32 13.30
C LYS A 41 0.68 -2.70 14.17
N ALA A 42 -0.50 -2.14 13.88
CA ALA A 42 -1.74 -2.52 14.57
C ALA A 42 -2.15 -3.97 14.28
N ALA A 43 -1.80 -4.52 13.12
CA ALA A 43 -2.00 -5.91 12.73
C ALA A 43 -0.87 -6.85 13.22
N GLY A 44 0.14 -6.32 13.93
CA GLY A 44 1.28 -7.10 14.42
C GLY A 44 2.25 -7.53 13.32
N ILE A 45 2.36 -6.75 12.26
CA ILE A 45 3.31 -6.91 11.14
C ILE A 45 4.32 -5.76 11.24
N SER A 46 5.61 -6.08 11.14
CA SER A 46 6.65 -5.04 11.19
C SER A 46 6.85 -4.38 9.82
N GLU A 47 7.42 -3.18 9.84
CA GLU A 47 7.75 -2.47 8.60
C GLU A 47 8.79 -3.25 7.80
N GLU A 48 9.78 -3.82 8.49
CA GLU A 48 10.82 -4.66 7.88
C GLU A 48 10.25 -5.92 7.22
N GLU A 49 9.26 -6.58 7.83
CA GLU A 49 8.60 -7.76 7.23
C GLU A 49 7.92 -7.39 5.89
N ILE A 50 7.35 -6.20 5.80
CA ILE A 50 6.77 -5.70 4.54
C ILE A 50 7.87 -5.35 3.55
N GLU A 51 8.89 -4.61 3.98
CA GLU A 51 9.93 -4.14 3.06
C GLU A 51 10.87 -5.25 2.57
N GLU A 52 11.09 -6.31 3.36
CA GLU A 52 11.82 -7.51 2.94
C GLU A 52 11.10 -8.23 1.78
N GLU A 53 9.77 -8.28 1.81
CA GLU A 53 8.97 -9.04 0.83
C GLU A 53 8.56 -8.18 -0.39
N VAL A 54 8.26 -6.91 -0.17
CA VAL A 54 7.71 -5.98 -1.18
C VAL A 54 8.77 -5.04 -1.75
N GLY A 55 9.90 -4.88 -1.07
CA GLY A 55 10.87 -3.82 -1.34
C GLY A 55 10.41 -2.48 -0.74
N SER A 56 10.67 -1.37 -1.44
CA SER A 56 10.23 -0.05 -0.92
C SER A 56 8.70 0.06 -0.96
N ALA A 57 8.08 0.11 0.22
CA ALA A 57 6.64 0.32 0.34
C ALA A 57 6.18 1.62 -0.34
N TYR A 58 7.02 2.67 -0.31
CA TYR A 58 6.76 3.94 -1.00
C TYR A 58 6.66 3.76 -2.53
N GLU A 59 7.66 3.12 -3.15
CA GLU A 59 7.66 2.88 -4.61
C GLU A 59 6.53 1.94 -5.01
N ALA A 60 6.22 0.93 -4.20
CA ALA A 60 5.13 0.00 -4.47
C ALA A 60 3.76 0.69 -4.39
N ILE A 61 3.54 1.60 -3.43
CA ILE A 61 2.32 2.44 -3.37
C ILE A 61 2.25 3.39 -4.57
N LEU A 62 3.36 4.04 -4.93
CA LEU A 62 3.41 4.93 -6.09
C LEU A 62 3.06 4.17 -7.38
N ALA A 63 3.67 3.00 -7.59
CA ALA A 63 3.39 2.12 -8.72
C ALA A 63 1.92 1.68 -8.75
N ALA A 64 1.33 1.35 -7.58
CA ALA A 64 -0.07 1.03 -7.47
C ALA A 64 -0.96 2.21 -7.92
N ILE A 65 -0.70 3.43 -7.43
CA ILE A 65 -1.46 4.64 -7.80
C ILE A 65 -1.34 4.96 -9.30
N VAL A 66 -0.12 4.86 -9.87
CA VAL A 66 0.10 5.09 -11.30
C VAL A 66 -0.61 4.03 -12.12
N GLY A 67 -0.46 2.75 -11.77
CA GLY A 67 -1.13 1.64 -12.44
C GLY A 67 -2.65 1.68 -12.35
N SER A 68 -3.23 2.18 -11.26
CA SER A 68 -4.69 2.41 -11.14
C SER A 68 -5.21 3.42 -12.16
N LYS A 69 -4.42 4.44 -12.51
CA LYS A 69 -4.82 5.47 -13.47
C LYS A 69 -4.82 4.97 -14.91
N ASP A 70 -3.94 4.02 -15.23
CA ASP A 70 -3.80 3.48 -16.60
C ASP A 70 -4.84 2.39 -16.93
N ALA A 71 -5.48 1.78 -15.93
CA ALA A 71 -6.56 0.79 -16.13
C ALA A 71 -7.85 1.38 -16.75
N GLY A 72 -7.88 2.67 -17.06
CA GLY A 72 -9.00 3.39 -17.67
C GLY A 72 -8.85 3.74 -19.15
N LYS A 73 -7.82 3.26 -19.87
CA LYS A 73 -7.66 3.56 -21.30
C LYS A 73 -8.00 2.34 -22.18
N PRO A 74 -9.00 2.45 -23.08
CA PRO A 74 -9.40 1.36 -24.00
C PRO A 74 -8.32 1.03 -25.03
#